data_AF-A0A1A8FQW3-F1
#
_entry.id   AF-A0A1A8FQW3-F1
#
_cell.length_a   1.000
_cell.length_b   1.000
_cell.length_c   1.000
_cell.angle_alpha   90.00
_cell.angle_beta   90.00
_cell.angle_gamma   90.00
#
_symmetry.space_group_name_H-M   'P 1'
#
loop_
_entity.id
_entity.type
_entity.pdbx_description
1 polymer ?
#
loop_
_entity_poly.entity_id
_entity_poly.type
_entity_poly.pdbx_seq_one_letter_code
_entity_poly.pdbx_strand_id
1 'polypeptide(L)'
;FYAALHPYRNPILGQNSIYLYKEAFETIPYPDKEWQECVWDRTSMPLSSYMGLVESFSSYQALLRDDPQKAQKLSEDVCQRLMSVMKVTSAETEVMVAVKYFYLLACKPEEA
;
A
#
# COMPACT_ATOMS: atom_id res chain seq x y z
N PHE A 1 10.73 2.65 7.68
CA PHE A 1 9.55 1.78 7.69
C PHE A 1 9.68 0.62 6.69
N TYR A 2 9.49 0.83 5.38
CA TYR A 2 9.43 -0.26 4.38
C TYR A 2 10.65 -1.20 4.32
N ALA A 3 11.87 -0.67 4.44
CA ALA A 3 13.09 -1.50 4.45
C ALA A 3 13.12 -2.47 5.64
N ALA A 4 12.65 -2.04 6.82
CA ALA A 4 12.59 -2.88 8.02
C ALA A 4 11.56 -4.02 7.89
N LEU A 5 10.53 -3.83 7.06
CA LEU A 5 9.49 -4.81 6.80
C LEU A 5 9.82 -5.77 5.65
N HIS A 6 10.93 -5.56 4.93
CA HIS A 6 11.30 -6.38 3.79
C HIS A 6 11.36 -7.89 4.10
N PRO A 7 11.92 -8.35 5.24
CA PRO A 7 11.95 -9.78 5.56
C PRO A 7 10.57 -10.43 5.72
N TYR A 8 9.54 -9.63 5.98
CA TYR A 8 8.18 -10.06 6.25
C TYR A 8 7.24 -9.89 5.04
N ARG A 9 7.77 -9.42 3.90
CA ARG A 9 6.97 -9.24 2.69
C ARG A 9 6.68 -10.58 2.04
N ASN A 10 5.47 -10.72 1.51
CA ASN A 10 5.15 -11.83 0.63
C ASN A 10 5.96 -11.66 -0.68
N PRO A 11 6.59 -12.72 -1.21
CA PRO A 11 7.45 -12.63 -2.40
C PRO A 11 6.66 -12.34 -3.69
N ILE A 12 5.36 -12.61 -3.68
CA ILE A 12 4.45 -12.47 -4.82
C ILE A 12 3.67 -11.15 -4.72
N LEU A 13 3.13 -10.84 -3.54
CA LEU A 13 2.35 -9.62 -3.30
C LEU A 13 3.29 -8.42 -3.08
N GLY A 14 3.25 -7.42 -3.96
CA GLY A 14 4.09 -6.23 -3.88
C GLY A 14 4.56 -5.78 -5.27
N GLN A 15 5.86 -5.58 -5.46
CA GLN A 15 6.42 -5.13 -6.74
C GLN A 15 6.14 -6.10 -7.90
N ASN A 16 6.00 -7.39 -7.62
CA ASN A 16 5.77 -8.41 -8.64
C ASN A 16 4.29 -8.57 -9.02
N SER A 17 3.35 -8.00 -8.25
CA SER A 17 1.92 -8.22 -8.50
C SER A 17 1.47 -7.65 -9.84
N ILE A 18 2.08 -6.55 -10.30
CA ILE A 18 1.74 -5.93 -11.59
C ILE A 18 1.89 -6.90 -12.77
N TYR A 19 2.87 -7.80 -12.74
CA TYR A 19 3.07 -8.78 -13.80
C TYR A 19 1.95 -9.81 -13.84
N LEU A 20 1.46 -10.23 -12.67
CA LEU A 20 0.32 -11.15 -12.57
C LEU A 20 -0.97 -10.51 -13.07
N TYR A 21 -1.20 -9.23 -12.76
CA TYR A 21 -2.37 -8.52 -13.26
C TYR A 21 -2.29 -8.22 -14.76
N LYS A 22 -1.09 -8.00 -15.31
CA LYS A 22 -0.88 -7.90 -16.76
C LYS A 22 -1.14 -9.23 -17.46
N GLU A 23 -0.63 -10.33 -16.92
CA GLU A 23 -0.92 -11.66 -17.45
C GLU A 23 -2.43 -11.95 -17.43
N ALA A 24 -3.11 -11.63 -16.32
CA ALA A 24 -4.56 -11.72 -16.25
C ALA A 24 -5.24 -10.87 -17.33
N PHE A 25 -4.82 -9.61 -17.52
CA PHE A 25 -5.34 -8.74 -18.57
C PHE A 25 -5.18 -9.36 -19.97
N GLU A 26 -4.01 -9.91 -20.31
CA GLU A 26 -3.78 -10.53 -21.61
C GLU A 26 -4.65 -11.78 -21.84
N THR A 27 -4.82 -12.60 -20.79
CA THR A 27 -5.60 -13.85 -20.87
C THR A 27 -7.12 -13.65 -20.89
N ILE A 28 -7.65 -12.53 -20.41
CA ILE A 28 -9.10 -12.25 -20.42
C ILE A 28 -9.60 -12.23 -21.87
N PRO A 29 -10.57 -13.09 -22.25
CA PRO A 29 -11.07 -13.23 -23.62
C PRO A 29 -12.16 -12.21 -23.96
N TYR A 30 -12.26 -11.12 -23.19
CA TYR A 30 -13.25 -10.08 -23.41
C TYR A 30 -12.70 -9.09 -24.44
N PRO A 31 -13.48 -8.76 -25.49
CA PRO A 31 -13.03 -7.84 -26.52
C PRO A 31 -12.92 -6.40 -26.00
N ASP A 32 -13.78 -6.03 -25.06
CA ASP A 32 -13.75 -4.75 -24.37
C ASP A 32 -13.01 -4.91 -23.04
N LYS A 33 -11.72 -4.59 -23.07
CA LYS A 33 -10.85 -4.56 -21.90
C LYS A 33 -9.84 -3.42 -22.00
N GLU A 34 -9.53 -2.83 -20.85
CA GLU A 34 -8.63 -1.69 -20.72
C GLU A 34 -7.62 -1.94 -19.61
N TRP A 35 -6.36 -1.61 -19.88
CA TRP A 35 -5.28 -1.59 -18.89
C TRP A 35 -4.88 -0.15 -18.62
N GLN A 36 -4.87 0.24 -17.34
CA GLN A 36 -4.43 1.57 -16.94
C GLN A 36 -3.35 1.50 -15.88
N GLU A 37 -2.27 2.23 -16.12
CA GLU A 37 -1.19 2.43 -15.18
C GLU A 37 -1.18 3.86 -14.68
N CYS A 38 -0.60 4.06 -13.50
CA CYS A 38 -0.23 5.39 -13.01
C CYS A 38 -1.40 6.30 -12.62
N VAL A 39 -2.52 5.72 -12.18
CA VAL A 39 -3.59 6.52 -11.55
C VAL A 39 -3.19 6.87 -10.13
N TRP A 40 -3.06 8.16 -9.86
CA TRP A 40 -2.72 8.68 -8.54
C TRP A 40 -3.98 9.03 -7.79
N ASP A 41 -4.26 8.24 -6.75
CA ASP A 41 -5.23 8.60 -5.74
C ASP A 41 -4.54 9.40 -4.64
N ARG A 42 -5.22 10.43 -4.14
CA ARG A 42 -4.68 11.32 -3.11
C ARG A 42 -5.74 11.57 -2.05
N THR A 43 -5.35 11.37 -0.80
CA THR A 43 -6.26 11.57 0.33
C THR A 43 -5.51 12.31 1.44
N SER A 44 -6.18 13.29 2.04
CA SER A 44 -5.71 13.95 3.26
C SER A 44 -6.15 13.14 4.47
N MET A 45 -5.25 12.92 5.41
CA MET A 45 -5.58 12.28 6.68
C MET A 45 -4.59 12.72 7.78
N PRO A 46 -4.97 12.60 9.05
CA PRO A 46 -4.03 12.77 10.16
C PRO A 46 -2.83 11.81 10.06
N LEU A 47 -1.66 12.23 10.52
CA LEU A 47 -0.48 11.36 10.59
C LEU A 47 -0.76 10.10 11.42
N SER A 48 -1.53 10.20 12.50
CA SER A 48 -1.98 9.06 13.30
C SER A 48 -2.77 8.05 12.46
N SER A 49 -3.69 8.51 11.61
CA SER A 49 -4.44 7.67 10.66
C SER A 49 -3.53 7.05 9.59
N TYR A 50 -2.55 7.79 9.07
CA TYR A 50 -1.53 7.24 8.16
C TYR A 50 -0.72 6.11 8.82
N MET A 51 -0.34 6.29 10.09
CA MET A 51 0.35 5.23 10.85
C MET A 51 -0.53 3.98 10.97
N GLY A 52 -1.81 4.14 11.31
CA GLY A 52 -2.77 3.02 11.32
C GLY A 52 -2.89 2.32 9.95
N LEU A 53 -2.88 3.08 8.85
CA LEU A 53 -2.86 2.51 7.50
C LEU A 53 -1.62 1.64 7.26
N VAL A 54 -0.41 2.12 7.54
CA VAL A 54 0.81 1.33 7.30
C VAL A 54 0.95 0.14 8.25
N GLU A 55 0.36 0.22 9.44
CA GLU A 55 0.27 -0.89 10.40
C GLU A 55 -0.70 -1.97 9.93
N SER A 56 -1.72 -1.64 9.14
CA SER A 56 -2.64 -2.63 8.56
C SER A 56 -1.99 -3.56 7.53
N PHE A 57 -0.78 -3.24 7.04
CA PHE A 57 -0.13 -4.02 5.99
C PHE A 57 0.30 -5.40 6.50
N SER A 58 0.13 -6.42 5.66
CA SER A 58 0.44 -7.81 5.99
C SER A 58 1.88 -8.01 6.48
N SER A 59 2.86 -7.29 5.92
CA SER A 59 4.25 -7.34 6.37
C SER A 59 4.46 -6.78 7.78
N TYR A 60 3.70 -5.74 8.15
CA TYR A 60 3.73 -5.23 9.53
C TYR A 60 3.04 -6.21 10.47
N GLN A 61 1.88 -6.73 10.09
CA GLN A 61 1.16 -7.74 10.88
C GLN A 61 1.96 -9.02 11.10
N ALA A 62 2.79 -9.42 10.12
CA ALA A 62 3.74 -10.52 10.28
C ALA A 62 4.84 -10.18 11.29
N LEU A 63 5.46 -9.00 11.21
CA LEU A 63 6.42 -8.53 12.23
C LEU A 63 5.77 -8.44 13.61
N LEU A 64 4.55 -7.92 13.72
CA LEU A 64 3.81 -7.78 14.97
C LEU A 64 3.56 -9.12 15.65
N ARG A 65 3.24 -10.16 14.87
CA ARG A 65 3.06 -11.52 15.39
C ARG A 65 4.38 -12.14 15.86
N ASP A 66 5.48 -11.87 15.14
CA ASP A 66 6.78 -12.49 15.42
C ASP A 66 7.53 -11.78 16.58
N ASP A 67 7.45 -10.45 16.63
CA ASP A 67 8.09 -9.60 17.64
C ASP A 67 7.27 -8.30 17.87
N PRO A 68 6.30 -8.33 18.81
CA PRO A 68 5.44 -7.19 19.07
C PRO A 68 6.18 -5.93 19.53
N GLN A 69 7.24 -6.09 20.33
CA GLN A 69 8.02 -4.96 20.86
C GLN A 69 8.76 -4.25 19.73
N LYS A 70 9.36 -5.01 18.82
CA LYS A 70 10.04 -4.46 17.64
C LYS A 70 9.05 -3.81 16.68
N ALA A 71 7.86 -4.36 16.51
CA ALA A 71 6.80 -3.76 15.69
C ALA A 71 6.38 -2.39 16.25
N GLN A 72 6.04 -2.34 17.53
CA GLN A 72 5.64 -1.11 18.21
C GLN A 72 6.75 -0.04 18.13
N LYS A 73 8.00 -0.42 18.44
CA LYS A 73 9.14 0.49 18.35
C LYS A 73 9.33 1.03 16.94
N LEU A 74 9.16 0.20 15.91
CA LEU A 74 9.25 0.63 14.51
C LEU A 74 8.20 1.70 14.18
N SER A 75 6.96 1.53 14.65
CA SER A 75 5.89 2.52 14.46
C SER A 75 6.19 3.83 15.20
N GLU A 76 6.60 3.76 16.46
CA GLU A 76 6.96 4.92 17.27
C GLU A 76 8.12 5.71 16.65
N ASP A 77 9.21 5.02 16.31
CA ASP A 77 10.42 5.62 15.70
C ASP A 77 10.08 6.32 14.38
N VAL A 78 9.22 5.72 13.55
CA VAL A 78 8.84 6.29 12.25
C VAL A 78 7.87 7.46 12.41
N CYS A 79 6.87 7.36 13.29
CA CYS A 79 5.96 8.46 13.57
C CYS A 79 6.74 9.69 14.08
N GLN A 80 7.65 9.49 15.05
CA GLN A 80 8.51 10.56 15.57
C GLN A 80 9.41 11.16 14.49
N ARG A 81 10.01 10.32 13.63
CA ARG A 81 10.83 10.80 12.52
C ARG A 81 10.02 11.62 11.53
N LEU A 82 8.79 11.21 11.20
CA LEU A 82 7.90 11.96 10.29
C LEU A 82 7.55 13.32 10.89
N MET A 83 7.15 13.37 12.17
CA MET A 83 6.88 14.63 12.87
C MET A 83 8.09 15.55 12.89
N SER A 84 9.28 15.01 13.19
CA SER A 84 10.54 15.76 13.20
C SER A 84 10.87 16.37 11.83
N VAL A 85 10.74 15.60 10.75
CA VAL A 85 10.99 16.07 9.37
C VAL A 85 10.00 17.15 8.95
N MET A 86 8.72 16.97 9.31
CA MET A 86 7.66 17.95 9.03
C MET A 86 7.71 19.18 9.96
N LYS A 87 8.53 19.14 11.01
CA LYS A 87 8.63 20.18 12.06
C LYS A 87 7.31 20.42 12.79
N VAL A 88 6.59 19.34 13.08
CA VAL A 88 5.32 19.37 13.81
C VAL A 88 5.46 18.62 15.13
N THR A 89 4.55 18.89 16.07
CA THR A 89 4.56 18.29 17.41
C THR A 89 3.35 17.39 17.67
N SER A 90 2.40 17.32 16.74
CA SER A 90 1.16 16.55 16.89
C SER A 90 1.02 15.51 15.78
N ALA A 91 0.65 14.28 16.16
CA ALA A 91 0.26 13.24 15.22
C ALA A 91 -1.10 13.52 14.54
N GLU A 92 -1.82 14.55 15.00
CA GLU A 92 -3.05 15.04 14.35
C GLU A 92 -2.76 16.03 13.22
N THR A 93 -1.49 16.25 12.87
CA THR A 93 -1.14 17.02 11.68
C THR A 93 -1.62 16.30 10.42
N GLU A 94 -2.36 17.01 9.57
CA GLU A 94 -2.79 16.51 8.26
C GLU A 94 -1.60 16.24 7.33
N VAL A 95 -1.63 15.07 6.68
CA VAL A 95 -0.67 14.65 5.66
C VAL A 95 -1.40 14.23 4.39
N MET A 96 -0.83 14.55 3.23
CA MET A 96 -1.34 14.08 1.95
C MET A 96 -0.68 12.73 1.61
N VAL A 97 -1.50 11.68 1.60
CA VAL A 97 -1.08 10.34 1.18
C VAL A 97 -1.42 10.19 -0.30
N ALA A 98 -0.44 9.75 -1.10
CA ALA A 98 -0.63 9.47 -2.51
C ALA A 98 -0.37 7.99 -2.78
N VAL A 99 -1.35 7.30 -3.37
CA VAL A 99 -1.23 5.89 -3.77
C VAL A 99 -1.26 5.83 -5.30
N LYS A 100 -0.28 5.14 -5.86
CA LYS A 100 -0.21 4.90 -7.31
C LYS A 100 -0.86 3.56 -7.61
N TYR A 101 -2.05 3.61 -8.19
CA TYR A 101 -2.79 2.44 -8.66
C TYR A 101 -2.41 2.08 -10.10
N PHE A 102 -2.57 0.80 -10.37
CA PHE A 102 -2.83 0.26 -11.70
C PHE A 102 -4.14 -0.51 -11.60
N TYR A 103 -4.88 -0.60 -12.70
CA TYR A 103 -6.10 -1.39 -12.73
C TYR A 103 -6.34 -1.94 -14.14
N LEU A 104 -7.16 -2.99 -14.19
CA LEU A 104 -7.70 -3.54 -15.42
C LEU A 104 -9.23 -3.45 -15.34
N LEU A 105 -9.86 -3.04 -16.43
CA LEU A 105 -11.30 -3.07 -16.61
C LEU A 105 -11.61 -4.03 -17.74
N ALA A 106 -12.68 -4.81 -17.64
CA ALA A 106 -13.11 -5.69 -18.71
C ALA A 106 -14.62 -5.89 -18.66
N CYS A 107 -15.26 -5.85 -19.82
CA CYS A 107 -16.71 -6.03 -19.96
C CYS A 107 -17.00 -7.44 -20.50
N LYS A 108 -17.80 -8.23 -19.76
CA LYS A 108 -18.25 -9.53 -20.25
C LYS A 108 -19.16 -9.30 -21.46
N PRO A 109 -18.95 -9.97 -22.61
CA PRO A 109 -19.84 -9.84 -23.75
C PRO A 109 -21.25 -10.32 -23.40
N GLU A 110 -22.28 -9.69 -23.98
CA GLU A 110 -23.64 -10.22 -23.94
C GLU A 110 -23.67 -11.59 -24.63
N GLU A 111 -24.28 -12.58 -23.98
CA GLU A 111 -24.50 -13.89 -24.57
C GLU A 111 -25.53 -13.73 -25.71
N ALA A 112 -25.18 -14.20 -26.91
CA ALA A 112 -26.05 -14.16 -28.09
C ALA A 112 -27.18 -15.20 -28.03
#